data_AF-A0A8B9J6G0-F1
#
_entry.id   AF-A0A8B9J6G0-F1
#
_cell.length_a   1.000
_cell.length_b   1.000
_cell.length_c   1.000
_cell.angle_alpha   90.00
_cell.angle_beta   90.00
_cell.angle_gamma   90.00
#
_symmetry.space_group_name_H-M   'P 1'
#
loop_
_entity.id
_entity.type
_entity.pdbx_description
1 polymer ?
#
loop_
_entity_poly.entity_id
_entity_poly.type
_entity_poly.pdbx_seq_one_letter_code
_entity_poly.pdbx_strand_id
1 'polypeptide(L)' 'MADKPNMMEITSFDKAKLKKTETREKNPLPTKEGDEAKKGVKLTEIRAHT' A
#
# COMPACT_ATOMS: atom_id res chain seq x y z
N MET A 1 18.42 -7.74 34.77
CA MET A 1 19.46 -7.65 33.72
C MET A 1 18.75 -7.19 32.45
N ALA A 2 19.25 -6.14 31.79
CA ALA A 2 18.58 -5.61 30.60
C ALA A 2 18.95 -6.50 29.41
N ASP A 3 18.01 -7.34 28.97
CA ASP A 3 18.08 -8.07 27.72
C ASP A 3 18.03 -7.07 26.56
N LYS A 4 19.18 -6.45 26.28
CA LYS A 4 19.34 -5.56 25.14
C LYS A 4 19.28 -6.43 23.88
N PRO A 5 18.38 -6.13 22.94
CA PRO A 5 18.28 -6.92 21.72
C PRO A 5 19.61 -6.89 20.96
N ASN A 6 19.99 -8.05 20.44
CA ASN A 6 21.25 -8.24 19.73
C ASN A 6 21.22 -7.53 18.37
N MET A 7 21.74 -6.31 18.31
CA MET A 7 21.73 -5.49 17.08
C MET A 7 22.64 -6.03 15.97
N MET A 8 23.54 -6.97 16.27
CA MET A 8 24.42 -7.59 15.27
C MET A 8 23.63 -8.43 14.26
N GLU A 9 22.50 -8.99 14.69
CA GLU A 9 21.64 -9.78 13.80
C GLU A 9 20.97 -8.86 12.77
N ILE A 10 20.56 -7.66 13.16
CA ILE A 10 19.95 -6.68 12.26
C ILE A 10 20.96 -6.19 11.21
N THR A 11 22.23 -5.99 11.59
CA THR A 11 23.26 -5.49 10.66
C THR A 11 23.71 -6.53 9.65
N SER A 12 23.68 -7.82 10.00
CA SER A 12 24.14 -8.93 9.16
C SER A 12 23.02 -9.71 8.47
N PHE A 13 21.75 -9.34 8.69
CA PHE A 13 20.62 -10.04 8.13
C PHE A 13 20.57 -9.95 6.60
N ASP A 14 20.49 -11.11 5.95
CA ASP A 14 20.39 -11.23 4.50
C ASP A 14 18.94 -11.03 4.02
N LYS A 15 18.73 -9.97 3.24
CA LYS A 15 17.43 -9.62 2.67
C LYS A 15 16.88 -10.68 1.72
N ALA A 16 17.73 -11.55 1.15
CA ALA A 16 17.29 -12.65 0.29
C ALA A 16 16.51 -13.73 1.05
N LYS A 17 16.68 -13.81 2.38
CA LYS A 17 15.92 -14.71 3.25
C LYS A 17 14.48 -14.25 3.49
N LEU A 18 14.12 -13.02 3.08
CA LEU A 18 12.74 -12.53 3.18
C LEU A 18 11.85 -13.17 2.11
N LYS A 19 10.70 -13.67 2.53
CA LYS A 19 9.67 -14.16 1.60
C LYS A 19 9.19 -13.02 0.70
N LYS A 20 9.02 -13.30 -0.59
CA LYS A 20 8.37 -12.38 -1.51
C LYS A 20 6.92 -12.22 -1.08
N THR A 21 6.50 -10.97 -0.90
CA THR A 21 5.13 -10.62 -0.56
C THR A 21 4.64 -9.57 -1.56
N GLU A 22 3.42 -9.74 -2.05
CA GLU A 22 2.76 -8.77 -2.93
C GLU A 22 2.06 -7.73 -2.04
N THR A 23 2.61 -6.53 -1.94
CA THR A 23 1.97 -5.43 -1.21
C THR A 23 0.92 -4.79 -2.09
N ARG A 24 -0.37 -5.04 -1.78
CA ARG A 24 -1.49 -4.37 -2.45
C ARG A 24 -1.80 -3.05 -1.75
N GLU A 25 -1.37 -1.95 -2.34
CA GLU A 25 -1.75 -0.61 -1.90
C GLU A 25 -3.26 -0.42 -2.06
N LYS A 26 -3.97 -0.31 -0.94
CA LYS A 26 -5.44 -0.25 -0.92
C LYS A 26 -6.00 1.13 -1.28
N ASN A 27 -5.18 2.16 -1.26
CA ASN A 27 -5.62 3.52 -1.54
C ASN A 27 -4.52 4.33 -2.23
N PRO A 28 -4.15 3.96 -3.47
CA PRO A 28 -3.30 4.83 -4.27
C PRO A 28 -4.04 6.15 -4.45
N LEU A 29 -3.33 7.25 -4.16
CA LEU A 29 -3.85 8.58 -4.45
C LEU A 29 -4.24 8.61 -5.94
N PRO A 30 -5.43 9.14 -6.27
CA PRO A 30 -5.79 9.28 -7.66
C PRO A 30 -4.71 10.11 -8.37
N THR A 31 -4.22 9.59 -9.49
CA THR A 31 -3.39 10.37 -10.40
C THR A 31 -4.27 11.47 -11.00
N LYS A 32 -3.69 12.59 -11.46
CA LYS A 32 -4.46 13.69 -12.08
C LYS A 32 -5.40 13.19 -13.19
N GLU A 33 -4.95 12.21 -13.97
CA GLU A 33 -5.73 11.52 -15.00
C GLU A 33 -6.85 10.63 -14.42
N GLY A 34 -6.62 10.02 -13.25
CA GLY A 34 -7.58 9.15 -12.56
C GLY A 34 -8.65 9.89 -11.74
N ASP A 35 -8.38 11.12 -11.29
CA ASP A 35 -9.38 11.97 -10.61
C ASP A 35 -10.53 12.37 -11.53
N GLU A 36 -10.23 12.76 -12.78
CA GLU A 36 -11.25 13.11 -13.77
C GLU A 36 -12.13 11.91 -14.12
N ALA A 37 -11.53 10.73 -14.31
CA ALA A 37 -12.27 9.50 -14.60
C ALA A 37 -13.19 9.08 -13.44
N LYS A 38 -12.74 9.20 -12.18
CA LYS A 38 -13.54 8.79 -11.00
C LYS A 38 -14.71 9.72 -10.71
N LYS A 39 -14.58 11.03 -10.96
CA LYS A 39 -15.74 11.95 -10.88
C LYS A 39 -16.81 11.56 -11.89
N GLY A 40 -16.42 11.18 -13.11
CA GLY A 40 -17.35 10.75 -14.16
C GLY A 40 -18.16 9.51 -13.77
N VAL A 41 -17.50 8.46 -13.25
CA VAL A 41 -18.15 7.18 -12.91
C VAL A 41 -19.06 7.29 -11.68
N LYS A 42 -18.64 8.05 -10.64
CA LYS A 42 -19.46 8.17 -9.42
C LYS A 42 -20.72 9.02 -9.64
N LEU A 43 -20.68 9.97 -10.57
CA LEU A 43 -21.82 10.85 -10.87
C LEU A 43 -22.90 10.12 -11.69
N THR A 44 -22.51 9.19 -12.57
CA THR A 44 -23.46 8.39 -13.37
C THR A 44 -24.18 7.35 -12.53
N GLU A 45 -23.49 6.73 -11.57
CA GLU A 45 -24.05 5.68 -10.71
C GLU A 45 -25.10 6.23 -9.73
N ILE A 46 -24.92 7.46 -9.23
CA ILE A 46 -25.92 8.14 -8.38
C ILE A 46 -27.19 8.47 -9.18
N ARG A 47 -27.08 8.79 -10.47
CA ARG A 47 -28.23 9.14 -11.32
C ARG A 47 -29.08 7.93 -11.70
N ALA A 48 -28.53 6.72 -11.67
CA ALA A 48 -29.28 5.49 -12.00
C ALA A 48 -30.20 5.00 -10.87
N HIS A 49 -30.08 5.57 -9.66
CA HIS A 49 -30.82 5.17 -8.47
C HIS A 49 -31.83 6.23 -7.96
N THR A 50 -32.18 7.21 -8.79
CA THR A 50 -33.31 8.15 -8.56
C THR A 50 -34.38 7.91 -9.61
#